data_AF-A0A9W7KNC0-F1
#
_entry.id   AF-A0A9W7KNC0-F1
#
_cell.length_a   1.000
_cell.length_b   1.000
_cell.length_c   1.000
_cell.angle_alpha   90.00
_cell.angle_beta   90.00
_cell.angle_gamma   90.00
#
_symmetry.space_group_name_H-M   'P 1'
#
loop_
_entity.id
_entity.type
_entity.pdbx_description
1 polymer ?
#
loop_
_entity_poly.entity_id
_entity_poly.type
_entity_poly.pdbx_seq_one_letter_code
_entity_poly.pdbx_strand_id
1 'polypeptide(L)'
;MTIAQTEPLRPESEPAPLPRVVGGFSTVLADPPWRFSNRTGKVAPEHRRLDRYSTMSLEAIKEIPVQEVTAKNAHLYLWVPNALLPEGLDVMSAWGFRYVSNIIWAKRRKDGGPDGRGVGFYFRNVTEILLFGVKGSMRTLPPGRSQVNMIETRKREHSRKPDEQYDLVESCSPGPYLELFARHPRPNWTLWGDESAEDHVPRGKAHKGYSGGEILPPLRANEHLQPEVAVALGTELKSRYQAGSSVREISDETGYSIQRVRSLLAGAETSMRPRGRRGS
;
A
#
# COMPACT_ATOMS: atom_id res chain seq x y z
N MET A 1 -1.48 27.90 19.95
CA MET A 1 -0.19 27.19 19.76
C MET A 1 0.09 27.17 18.27
N THR A 2 1.08 27.92 17.82
CA THR A 2 1.48 27.98 16.41
C THR A 2 2.16 26.66 16.06
N ILE A 3 1.57 25.88 15.14
CA ILE A 3 2.24 24.68 14.61
C ILE A 3 3.45 25.18 13.84
N ALA A 4 4.66 24.87 14.32
CA ALA A 4 5.89 25.23 13.64
C ALA A 4 5.89 24.57 12.25
N GLN A 5 5.90 25.39 11.19
CA GLN A 5 6.06 24.93 9.82
C GLN A 5 7.40 24.20 9.70
N THR A 6 7.37 22.96 9.22
CA THR A 6 8.57 22.12 9.12
C THR A 6 9.34 22.49 7.86
N GLU A 7 10.54 23.07 8.00
CA GLU A 7 11.42 23.43 6.88
C GLU A 7 11.82 22.19 6.06
N PRO A 8 11.78 22.25 4.72
CA PRO A 8 12.06 21.09 3.87
C PRO A 8 13.56 20.75 3.83
N LEU A 9 13.89 19.48 3.55
CA LEU A 9 15.29 19.03 3.40
C LEU A 9 15.96 19.54 2.12
N ARG A 10 15.17 19.88 1.11
CA ARG A 10 15.57 20.49 -0.16
C ARG A 10 14.53 21.57 -0.50
N PRO A 11 14.90 22.63 -1.22
CA PRO A 11 13.92 23.62 -1.68
C PRO A 11 12.80 22.92 -2.46
N GLU A 12 11.55 23.33 -2.22
CA GLU A 12 10.41 22.89 -3.02
C GLU A 12 10.60 23.46 -4.43
N SER A 13 10.74 22.58 -5.42
CA SER A 13 10.77 22.97 -6.84
C SER A 13 9.35 23.22 -7.31
N GLU A 14 9.14 24.27 -8.12
CA GLU A 14 7.83 24.49 -8.75
C GLU A 14 7.47 23.28 -9.62
N PRO A 15 6.25 22.73 -9.46
CA PRO A 15 5.79 21.61 -10.25
C PRO A 15 5.75 21.97 -11.74
N ALA A 16 6.19 21.06 -12.61
CA ALA A 16 6.03 21.22 -14.05
C ALA A 16 4.54 21.42 -14.40
N PRO A 17 4.19 22.17 -15.47
CA PRO A 17 2.81 22.32 -15.90
C PRO A 17 2.12 20.97 -16.09
N LEU A 18 0.86 20.85 -15.63
CA LEU A 18 0.09 19.63 -15.83
C LEU A 18 -0.23 19.43 -17.33
N PRO A 19 -0.18 18.19 -17.84
CA PRO A 19 -0.59 17.89 -19.21
C PRO A 19 -2.08 18.17 -19.40
N ARG A 20 -2.48 18.44 -20.64
CA ARG A 20 -3.88 18.71 -21.01
C ARG A 20 -4.31 17.81 -22.16
N VAL A 21 -5.57 17.39 -22.13
CA VAL A 21 -6.24 16.66 -23.22
C VAL A 21 -7.57 17.32 -23.53
N VAL A 22 -8.05 17.17 -24.76
CA VAL A 22 -9.37 17.68 -25.15
C VAL A 22 -10.44 17.05 -24.26
N GLY A 23 -11.25 17.89 -23.60
CA GLY A 23 -12.30 17.44 -22.68
C GLY A 23 -11.83 17.10 -21.25
N GLY A 24 -10.51 17.09 -21.00
CA GLY A 24 -9.92 16.79 -19.69
C GLY A 24 -9.84 15.30 -19.36
N PHE A 25 -9.07 14.98 -18.32
CA PHE A 25 -8.90 13.61 -17.83
C PHE A 25 -10.14 13.13 -17.06
N SER A 26 -10.67 11.96 -17.43
CA SER A 26 -11.78 11.33 -16.72
C SER A 26 -11.34 10.58 -15.48
N THR A 27 -10.07 10.17 -15.40
CA THR A 27 -9.52 9.44 -14.26
C THR A 27 -8.12 9.92 -13.92
N VAL A 28 -7.89 10.20 -12.63
CA VAL A 28 -6.58 10.56 -12.08
C VAL A 28 -6.17 9.52 -11.04
N LEU A 29 -4.93 9.04 -11.12
CA LEU A 29 -4.23 8.28 -10.08
C LEU A 29 -3.10 9.16 -9.54
N ALA A 30 -2.93 9.26 -8.22
CA ALA A 30 -1.89 10.09 -7.62
C ALA A 30 -1.25 9.41 -6.41
N ASP A 31 0.08 9.47 -6.32
CA ASP A 31 0.87 9.11 -5.12
C ASP A 31 1.78 10.28 -4.70
N PRO A 32 1.22 11.35 -4.08
CA PRO A 32 2.01 12.51 -3.70
C PRO A 32 3.16 12.15 -2.76
N PRO A 33 4.29 12.87 -2.82
CA PRO A 33 5.43 12.63 -1.93
C PRO A 33 5.19 13.31 -0.57
N TRP A 34 4.26 12.76 0.22
CA TRP A 34 3.80 13.32 1.49
C TRP A 34 4.92 13.65 2.49
N ARG A 35 4.94 14.87 3.02
CA ARG A 35 5.79 15.26 4.16
C ARG A 35 5.12 14.90 5.49
N PHE A 36 5.87 14.28 6.39
CA PHE A 36 5.42 13.99 7.76
C PHE A 36 5.92 15.07 8.72
N SER A 37 5.04 15.58 9.59
CA SER A 37 5.39 16.59 10.60
C SER A 37 6.30 16.05 11.73
N ASN A 38 6.20 14.77 12.06
CA ASN A 38 6.94 14.16 13.17
C ASN A 38 8.32 13.62 12.75
N ARG A 39 9.39 14.39 13.02
CA ARG A 39 10.81 14.02 12.79
C ARG A 39 11.40 13.06 13.83
N THR A 40 10.79 12.93 15.00
CA THR A 40 11.33 12.14 16.12
C THR A 40 10.97 10.65 15.99
N GLY A 41 11.64 9.96 15.05
CA GLY A 41 11.58 8.51 14.96
C GLY A 41 12.16 7.94 13.66
N LYS A 42 12.42 6.63 13.62
CA LYS A 42 12.93 5.87 12.45
C LYS A 42 11.93 5.79 11.27
N VAL A 43 10.87 6.61 11.28
CA VAL A 43 9.71 6.53 10.38
C VAL A 43 9.64 7.74 9.44
N ALA A 44 10.24 8.88 9.83
CA ALA A 44 10.31 10.04 8.97
C ALA A 44 11.30 9.76 7.81
N PRO A 45 10.93 10.01 6.54
CA PRO A 45 11.86 10.04 5.42
C PRO A 45 13.07 10.94 5.68
N GLU A 46 12.89 11.93 6.57
CA GLU A 46 13.83 12.97 6.92
C GLU A 46 14.89 12.55 7.96
N HIS A 47 14.82 11.33 8.48
CA HIS A 47 15.90 10.79 9.29
C HIS A 47 17.11 10.54 8.37
N ARG A 48 18.27 11.16 8.66
CA ARG A 48 19.56 11.15 7.90
C ARG A 48 20.10 9.80 7.35
N ARG A 49 19.40 8.68 7.55
CA ARG A 49 19.68 7.36 6.93
C ARG A 49 18.71 6.98 5.79
N LEU A 50 17.74 7.84 5.45
CA LEU A 50 16.65 7.57 4.50
C LEU A 50 16.50 8.62 3.37
N ASP A 51 17.50 9.48 3.14
CA ASP A 51 17.53 10.46 2.04
C ASP A 51 17.31 9.79 0.67
N ARG A 52 16.05 9.70 0.24
CA ARG A 52 15.63 8.84 -0.88
C ARG A 52 14.82 9.59 -1.94
N TYR A 53 13.96 10.56 -1.60
CA TYR A 53 13.21 11.42 -2.53
C TYR A 53 12.80 12.76 -1.86
N SER A 54 12.60 13.83 -2.63
CA SER A 54 12.06 15.12 -2.11
C SER A 54 10.60 14.95 -1.67
N THR A 55 10.22 15.48 -0.51
CA THR A 55 8.82 15.49 -0.02
C THR A 55 8.19 16.86 -0.23
N MET A 56 6.87 16.90 -0.39
CA MET A 56 6.09 18.11 -0.59
C MET A 56 5.21 18.41 0.63
N SER A 57 5.07 19.70 0.96
CA SER A 57 4.16 20.13 2.02
C SER A 57 2.70 19.86 1.65
N LEU A 58 1.83 19.75 2.66
CA LEU A 58 0.39 19.56 2.41
C LEU A 58 -0.19 20.69 1.56
N GLU A 59 0.18 21.94 1.86
CA GLU A 59 -0.31 23.10 1.11
C GLU A 59 0.15 23.06 -0.35
N ALA A 60 1.42 22.77 -0.61
CA ALA A 60 1.89 22.60 -1.98
C ALA A 60 1.13 21.48 -2.72
N ILE A 61 0.79 20.36 -2.04
CA ILE A 61 0.02 19.27 -2.68
C ILE A 61 -1.38 19.77 -3.05
N LYS A 62 -2.04 20.50 -2.16
CA LYS A 62 -3.36 21.09 -2.38
C LYS A 62 -3.38 22.12 -3.50
N GLU A 63 -2.28 22.87 -3.67
CA GLU A 63 -2.13 23.91 -4.70
C GLU A 63 -1.99 23.37 -6.12
N ILE A 64 -1.70 22.07 -6.31
CA ILE A 64 -1.65 21.47 -7.65
C ILE A 64 -3.01 21.65 -8.33
N PRO A 65 -3.09 22.28 -9.52
CA PRO A 65 -4.35 22.66 -10.16
C PRO A 65 -5.01 21.48 -10.91
N VAL A 66 -5.17 20.33 -10.24
CA VAL A 66 -5.77 19.10 -10.83
C VAL A 66 -7.18 19.35 -11.37
N GLN A 67 -7.91 20.30 -10.77
CA GLN A 67 -9.24 20.70 -11.23
C GLN A 67 -9.27 21.25 -12.66
N GLU A 68 -8.17 21.85 -13.13
CA GLU A 68 -8.09 22.49 -14.44
C GLU A 68 -7.84 21.53 -15.60
N VAL A 69 -7.30 20.35 -15.30
CA VAL A 69 -6.95 19.34 -16.30
C VAL A 69 -7.90 18.15 -16.32
N THR A 70 -8.83 18.09 -15.36
CA THR A 70 -9.83 17.03 -15.25
C THR A 70 -11.13 17.38 -15.95
N ALA A 71 -11.81 16.37 -16.47
CA ALA A 71 -13.13 16.52 -17.07
C ALA A 71 -14.17 17.01 -16.04
N LYS A 72 -15.33 17.45 -16.52
CA LYS A 72 -16.46 17.88 -15.67
C LYS A 72 -16.88 16.79 -14.67
N ASN A 73 -16.87 15.55 -15.12
CA ASN A 73 -17.11 14.35 -14.32
C ASN A 73 -15.83 13.52 -14.36
N ALA A 74 -15.25 13.21 -13.19
CA ALA A 74 -14.00 12.48 -13.13
C ALA A 74 -13.87 11.65 -11.86
N HIS A 75 -13.02 10.64 -11.90
CA HIS A 75 -12.60 9.84 -10.75
C HIS A 75 -11.20 10.23 -10.30
N LEU A 76 -10.97 10.18 -8.98
CA LEU A 76 -9.67 10.33 -8.36
C LEU A 76 -9.36 9.09 -7.51
N TYR A 77 -8.19 8.51 -7.73
CA TYR A 77 -7.57 7.50 -6.90
C TYR A 77 -6.34 8.11 -6.24
N LEU A 78 -6.37 8.34 -4.93
CA LEU A 78 -5.31 9.04 -4.20
C LEU A 78 -4.67 8.12 -3.15
N TRP A 79 -3.39 7.80 -3.31
CA TRP A 79 -2.64 7.08 -2.30
C TRP A 79 -2.33 7.98 -1.11
N VAL A 80 -2.68 7.50 0.09
CA VAL A 80 -2.51 8.23 1.34
C VAL A 80 -1.90 7.31 2.40
N PRO A 81 -0.80 7.72 3.05
CA PRO A 81 -0.31 7.02 4.22
C PRO A 81 -1.38 6.97 5.33
N ASN A 82 -1.49 5.83 6.03
CA ASN A 82 -2.53 5.65 7.07
C ASN A 82 -2.58 6.77 8.12
N ALA A 83 -1.43 7.37 8.44
CA ALA A 83 -1.33 8.43 9.44
C ALA A 83 -1.74 9.82 8.91
N LEU A 84 -1.91 9.98 7.60
CA LEU A 84 -2.23 11.24 6.92
C LEU A 84 -3.63 11.19 6.26
N LEU A 85 -4.51 10.31 6.75
CA LEU A 85 -5.86 10.17 6.21
C LEU A 85 -6.64 11.50 6.21
N PRO A 86 -6.66 12.31 7.30
CA PRO A 86 -7.31 13.61 7.28
C PRO A 86 -6.77 14.53 6.17
N GLU A 87 -5.45 14.63 6.06
CA GLU A 87 -4.76 15.43 5.04
C GLU A 87 -5.07 14.95 3.61
N GLY A 88 -5.20 13.64 3.43
CA GLY A 88 -5.64 13.04 2.17
C GLY A 88 -7.05 13.50 1.77
N LEU A 89 -7.98 13.57 2.72
CA LEU A 89 -9.34 14.08 2.46
C LEU A 89 -9.32 15.58 2.12
N ASP A 90 -8.46 16.36 2.78
CA ASP A 90 -8.28 17.78 2.48
C ASP A 90 -7.73 17.99 1.07
N VAL A 91 -6.78 17.17 0.62
CA VAL A 91 -6.26 17.19 -0.76
C VAL A 91 -7.37 16.85 -1.76
N MET A 92 -8.18 15.83 -1.51
CA MET A 92 -9.31 15.50 -2.41
C MET A 92 -10.26 16.69 -2.55
N SER A 93 -10.61 17.34 -1.43
CA SER A 93 -11.46 18.52 -1.41
C SER A 93 -10.84 19.69 -2.18
N ALA A 94 -9.56 20.00 -1.94
CA ALA A 94 -8.82 21.04 -2.65
C ALA A 94 -8.73 20.78 -4.15
N TRP A 95 -8.63 19.51 -4.56
CA TRP A 95 -8.66 19.10 -5.97
C TRP A 95 -10.07 18.94 -6.55
N GLY A 96 -11.12 19.31 -5.81
CA GLY A 96 -12.50 19.32 -6.31
C GLY A 96 -13.17 17.95 -6.40
N PHE A 97 -12.67 16.97 -5.65
CA PHE A 97 -13.23 15.62 -5.57
C PHE A 97 -13.89 15.38 -4.22
N ARG A 98 -15.12 14.87 -4.25
CA ARG A 98 -15.79 14.39 -3.04
C ARG A 98 -15.35 12.96 -2.77
N TYR A 99 -14.91 12.67 -1.54
CA TYR A 99 -14.66 11.30 -1.09
C TYR A 99 -15.93 10.43 -1.19
N VAL A 100 -15.79 9.21 -1.69
CA VAL A 100 -16.88 8.23 -1.83
C VAL A 100 -16.57 6.94 -1.08
N SER A 101 -15.39 6.37 -1.30
CA SER A 101 -14.96 5.11 -0.68
C SER A 101 -13.43 5.02 -0.72
N ASN A 102 -12.87 3.91 -0.27
CA ASN A 102 -11.44 3.63 -0.35
C ASN A 102 -11.20 2.17 -0.74
N ILE A 103 -10.03 1.90 -1.29
CA ILE A 103 -9.47 0.57 -1.51
C ILE A 103 -8.26 0.42 -0.59
N ILE A 104 -8.18 -0.71 0.11
CA ILE A 104 -7.05 -1.01 1.00
C ILE A 104 -6.05 -1.89 0.26
N TRP A 105 -4.78 -1.51 0.27
CA TRP A 105 -3.70 -2.43 -0.08
C TRP A 105 -3.22 -3.16 1.16
N ALA A 106 -3.58 -4.44 1.30
CA ALA A 106 -3.03 -5.32 2.33
C ALA A 106 -1.72 -5.94 1.87
N LYS A 107 -0.63 -5.60 2.57
CA LYS A 107 0.71 -6.12 2.30
C LYS A 107 0.82 -7.51 2.89
N ARG A 108 0.89 -8.51 2.02
CA ARG A 108 0.94 -9.93 2.41
C ARG A 108 2.36 -10.47 2.39
N ARG A 109 2.62 -11.45 3.23
CA ARG A 109 3.79 -12.32 3.16
C ARG A 109 3.52 -13.47 2.19
N LYS A 110 4.50 -14.35 1.99
CA LYS A 110 4.36 -15.53 1.13
C LYS A 110 3.22 -16.44 1.60
N ASP A 111 2.97 -16.51 2.91
CA ASP A 111 1.94 -17.34 3.53
C ASP A 111 0.54 -16.70 3.56
N GLY A 112 0.33 -15.55 2.90
CA GLY A 112 -0.94 -14.81 2.92
C GLY A 112 -1.20 -14.02 4.23
N GLY A 113 -0.34 -14.17 5.24
CA GLY A 113 -0.42 -13.39 6.47
C GLY A 113 0.01 -11.92 6.28
N PRO A 114 -0.33 -11.02 7.21
CA PRO A 114 0.06 -9.61 7.12
C PRO A 114 1.59 -9.43 7.26
N ASP A 115 2.20 -8.57 6.44
CA ASP A 115 3.64 -8.28 6.50
C ASP A 115 3.98 -7.24 7.59
N GLY A 116 4.22 -7.73 8.81
CA GLY A 116 4.54 -6.93 10.00
C GLY A 116 5.87 -6.15 9.95
N ARG A 117 6.63 -6.21 8.85
CA ARG A 117 7.88 -5.46 8.67
C ARG A 117 7.65 -3.96 8.40
N GLY A 118 6.40 -3.53 8.15
CA GLY A 118 6.05 -2.13 7.94
C GLY A 118 6.26 -1.23 9.17
N VAL A 119 6.75 -0.01 8.97
CA VAL A 119 7.00 0.97 10.03
C VAL A 119 5.70 1.58 10.57
N GLY A 120 5.69 1.97 11.85
CA GLY A 120 4.57 2.68 12.49
C GLY A 120 4.81 2.82 14.00
N PHE A 121 4.26 3.89 14.59
CA PHE A 121 4.49 4.27 15.99
C PHE A 121 3.57 3.52 16.97
N TYR A 122 2.27 3.45 16.65
CA TYR A 122 1.26 2.77 17.48
C TYR A 122 0.99 1.34 16.99
N PHE A 123 0.87 1.16 15.68
CA PHE A 123 0.66 -0.14 15.04
C PHE A 123 1.67 -0.34 13.90
N ARG A 124 1.97 -1.60 13.59
CA ARG A 124 2.77 -1.94 12.41
C ARG A 124 1.89 -1.77 11.17
N ASN A 125 2.26 -0.85 10.28
CA ASN A 125 1.48 -0.62 9.06
C ASN A 125 1.65 -1.77 8.07
N VAL A 126 0.66 -2.67 8.06
CA VAL A 126 0.55 -3.78 7.09
C VAL A 126 -0.40 -3.45 5.94
N THR A 127 -0.96 -2.23 5.95
CA THR A 127 -1.86 -1.71 4.90
C THR A 127 -1.40 -0.33 4.42
N GLU A 128 -1.86 0.06 3.23
CA GLU A 128 -1.92 1.45 2.75
C GLU A 128 -3.31 1.73 2.16
N ILE A 129 -3.72 2.99 2.15
CA ILE A 129 -5.06 3.41 1.71
C ILE A 129 -4.97 4.08 0.34
N LEU A 130 -5.83 3.65 -0.58
CA LEU A 130 -6.11 4.32 -1.84
C LEU A 130 -7.52 4.92 -1.76
N LEU A 131 -7.62 6.22 -1.54
CA LEU A 131 -8.90 6.91 -1.49
C LEU A 131 -9.52 6.99 -2.89
N PHE A 132 -10.83 6.83 -2.96
CA PHE A 132 -11.62 6.98 -4.19
C PHE A 132 -12.57 8.17 -4.07
N GLY A 133 -12.42 9.12 -5.00
CA GLY A 133 -13.21 10.34 -5.08
C GLY A 133 -13.88 10.54 -6.41
N VAL A 134 -14.95 11.32 -6.40
CA VAL A 134 -15.73 11.67 -7.58
C VAL A 134 -15.87 13.19 -7.69
N LYS A 135 -15.55 13.73 -8.87
CA LYS A 135 -15.90 15.08 -9.30
C LYS A 135 -17.17 15.01 -10.14
N GLY A 136 -18.10 15.93 -9.91
CA GLY A 136 -19.41 15.92 -10.56
C GLY A 136 -20.26 14.71 -10.18
N SER A 137 -20.93 14.11 -11.16
CA SER A 137 -21.80 12.94 -10.97
C SER A 137 -21.40 11.83 -11.94
N MET A 138 -20.56 10.90 -11.46
CA MET A 138 -20.08 9.75 -12.21
C MET A 138 -20.17 8.50 -11.35
N ARG A 139 -20.62 7.39 -11.93
CA ARG A 139 -20.50 6.06 -11.33
C ARG A 139 -19.31 5.34 -11.97
N THR A 140 -18.75 4.38 -11.23
CA THR A 140 -17.83 3.41 -11.82
C THR A 140 -18.47 2.67 -12.99
N LEU A 141 -17.63 2.20 -13.91
CA LEU A 141 -18.00 1.25 -14.95
C LEU A 141 -18.58 -0.04 -14.34
N PRO A 142 -19.30 -0.87 -15.13
CA PRO A 142 -19.95 -2.08 -14.61
C PRO A 142 -19.04 -2.98 -13.74
N PRO A 143 -17.75 -3.23 -14.08
CA PRO A 143 -16.87 -4.04 -13.24
C PRO A 143 -16.68 -3.51 -11.80
N GLY A 144 -16.76 -2.18 -11.60
CA GLY A 144 -16.63 -1.58 -10.28
C GLY A 144 -17.74 -1.95 -9.30
N ARG A 145 -18.86 -2.52 -9.77
CA ARG A 145 -19.98 -2.96 -8.92
C ARG A 145 -19.68 -4.27 -8.17
N SER A 146 -18.79 -5.10 -8.72
CA SER A 146 -18.34 -6.35 -8.10
C SER A 146 -16.89 -6.29 -7.62
N GLN A 147 -16.18 -5.18 -7.89
CA GLN A 147 -14.82 -4.96 -7.39
C GLN A 147 -14.83 -4.84 -5.87
N VAL A 148 -14.09 -5.73 -5.20
CA VAL A 148 -13.84 -5.63 -3.77
C VAL A 148 -12.87 -4.49 -3.47
N ASN A 149 -13.02 -3.86 -2.31
CA ASN A 149 -12.21 -2.71 -1.93
C ASN A 149 -10.85 -3.12 -1.32
N MET A 150 -10.21 -4.13 -1.88
CA MET A 150 -8.97 -4.70 -1.37
C MET A 150 -8.04 -5.11 -2.52
N ILE A 151 -6.76 -4.77 -2.37
CA ILE A 151 -5.65 -5.31 -3.16
C ILE A 151 -4.75 -6.07 -2.19
N GLU A 152 -4.47 -7.34 -2.46
CA GLU A 152 -3.64 -8.17 -1.58
C GLU A 152 -2.41 -8.68 -2.32
N THR A 153 -1.26 -8.09 -2.05
CA THR A 153 -0.04 -8.43 -2.79
C THR A 153 1.17 -8.45 -1.86
N ARG A 154 2.21 -9.17 -2.30
CA ARG A 154 3.49 -9.16 -1.57
C ARG A 154 4.20 -7.83 -1.80
N LYS A 155 4.74 -7.27 -0.71
CA LYS A 155 5.50 -6.02 -0.77
C LYS A 155 6.72 -6.19 -1.69
N ARG A 156 6.85 -5.27 -2.63
CA ARG A 156 8.01 -5.15 -3.52
C ARG A 156 9.04 -4.16 -2.94
N GLU A 157 9.92 -3.66 -3.78
CA GLU A 157 10.93 -2.65 -3.44
C GLU A 157 10.31 -1.45 -2.70
N HIS A 158 11.15 -0.73 -1.94
CA HIS A 158 10.66 0.27 -1.00
C HIS A 158 9.80 1.34 -1.71
N SER A 159 8.64 1.65 -1.13
CA SER A 159 7.70 2.65 -1.64
C SER A 159 7.02 2.35 -2.99
N ARG A 160 7.22 1.17 -3.59
CA ARG A 160 6.51 0.78 -4.82
C ARG A 160 5.09 0.29 -4.52
N LYS A 161 4.10 0.92 -5.15
CA LYS A 161 2.67 0.53 -5.11
C LYS A 161 2.40 -0.75 -5.92
N PRO A 162 1.29 -1.47 -5.67
CA PRO A 162 0.96 -2.68 -6.44
C PRO A 162 0.64 -2.33 -7.90
N ASP A 163 1.16 -3.09 -8.87
CA ASP A 163 0.83 -2.91 -10.29
C ASP A 163 -0.64 -3.25 -10.56
N GLU A 164 -1.22 -4.10 -9.72
CA GLU A 164 -2.62 -4.53 -9.74
C GLU A 164 -3.60 -3.34 -9.62
N GLN A 165 -3.11 -2.16 -9.17
CA GLN A 165 -3.90 -0.93 -9.16
C GLN A 165 -4.32 -0.49 -10.58
N TYR A 166 -3.50 -0.71 -11.60
CA TYR A 166 -3.77 -0.20 -12.94
C TYR A 166 -4.95 -0.93 -13.57
N ASP A 167 -4.92 -2.26 -13.56
CA ASP A 167 -6.00 -3.09 -14.10
C ASP A 167 -7.32 -2.87 -13.33
N LEU A 168 -7.23 -2.65 -12.02
CA LEU A 168 -8.39 -2.27 -11.20
C LEU A 168 -8.97 -0.92 -11.66
N VAL A 169 -8.12 0.11 -11.80
CA VAL A 169 -8.57 1.45 -12.19
C VAL A 169 -9.13 1.45 -13.61
N GLU A 170 -8.44 0.83 -14.57
CA GLU A 170 -8.85 0.76 -15.98
C GLU A 170 -10.17 0.01 -16.17
N SER A 171 -10.40 -1.06 -15.40
CA SER A 171 -11.66 -1.81 -15.46
C SER A 171 -12.83 -1.08 -14.80
N CYS A 172 -12.56 -0.27 -13.77
CA CYS A 172 -13.59 0.39 -12.98
C CYS A 172 -13.90 1.83 -13.43
N SER A 173 -13.02 2.46 -14.18
CA SER A 173 -13.10 3.90 -14.50
C SER A 173 -12.74 4.20 -15.95
N PRO A 174 -13.44 5.17 -16.59
CA PRO A 174 -13.15 5.54 -17.96
C PRO A 174 -11.87 6.38 -18.07
N GLY A 175 -11.16 6.23 -19.19
CA GLY A 175 -10.10 7.16 -19.59
C GLY A 175 -10.67 8.49 -20.15
N PRO A 176 -9.80 9.42 -20.58
CA PRO A 176 -8.34 9.32 -20.56
C PRO A 176 -7.77 9.36 -19.12
N TYR A 177 -6.62 8.71 -18.94
CA TYR A 177 -5.98 8.48 -17.63
C TYR A 177 -4.76 9.38 -17.41
N LEU A 178 -4.66 9.97 -16.22
CA LEU A 178 -3.51 10.75 -15.76
C LEU A 178 -2.92 10.12 -14.48
N GLU A 179 -1.61 9.87 -14.48
CA GLU A 179 -0.87 9.49 -13.27
C GLU A 179 0.00 10.66 -12.80
N LEU A 180 -0.29 11.19 -11.61
CA LEU A 180 0.49 12.22 -10.94
C LEU A 180 1.53 11.57 -10.02
N PHE A 181 2.74 12.13 -10.05
CA PHE A 181 3.94 11.62 -9.36
C PHE A 181 4.36 10.23 -9.86
N ALA A 182 4.15 9.95 -11.15
CA ALA A 182 4.53 8.70 -11.77
C ALA A 182 6.04 8.48 -11.71
N ARG A 183 6.45 7.23 -11.46
CA ARG A 183 7.87 6.83 -11.42
C ARG A 183 8.30 5.97 -12.60
N HIS A 184 7.34 5.38 -13.31
CA HIS A 184 7.60 4.49 -14.44
C HIS A 184 6.60 4.75 -15.56
N PRO A 185 6.99 4.55 -16.83
CA PRO A 185 6.08 4.62 -17.94
C PRO A 185 5.00 3.53 -17.85
N ARG A 186 3.74 3.91 -18.14
CA ARG A 186 2.62 2.98 -18.26
C ARG A 186 1.88 3.24 -19.58
N PRO A 187 1.73 2.21 -20.45
CA PRO A 187 0.95 2.36 -21.67
C PRO A 187 -0.46 2.85 -21.37
N ASN A 188 -1.02 3.71 -22.22
CA ASN A 188 -2.36 4.31 -22.09
C ASN A 188 -2.52 5.35 -20.96
N TRP A 189 -1.47 5.66 -20.22
CA TRP A 189 -1.48 6.69 -19.17
C TRP A 189 -0.68 7.91 -19.60
N THR A 190 -1.24 9.10 -19.37
CA THR A 190 -0.46 10.33 -19.40
C THR A 190 0.22 10.49 -18.05
N LEU A 191 1.52 10.78 -18.04
CA LEU A 191 2.33 10.76 -16.82
C LEU A 191 2.82 12.16 -16.49
N TRP A 192 2.88 12.45 -15.20
CA TRP A 192 3.41 13.68 -14.67
C TRP A 192 4.23 13.38 -13.40
N GLY A 193 5.49 13.82 -13.33
CA GLY A 193 6.37 13.58 -12.19
C GLY A 193 7.84 13.82 -12.52
N ASP A 194 8.65 14.11 -11.49
CA ASP A 194 10.08 14.47 -11.64
C ASP A 194 10.97 13.32 -12.18
N GLU A 195 10.46 12.08 -12.18
CA GLU A 195 11.18 10.86 -12.60
C GLU A 195 10.57 10.20 -13.86
N SER A 196 9.70 10.89 -14.59
CA SER A 196 8.95 10.31 -15.72
C SER A 196 9.67 10.32 -17.07
N ALA A 197 10.91 10.83 -17.14
CA ALA A 197 11.76 10.73 -18.33
C ALA A 197 12.29 9.29 -18.49
N GLU A 198 12.32 8.78 -19.72
CA GLU A 198 12.64 7.37 -20.08
C GLU A 198 13.99 6.85 -19.54
N ASP A 199 14.89 7.73 -19.07
CA ASP A 199 16.25 7.40 -18.65
C ASP A 199 16.49 7.34 -17.12
N HIS A 200 15.46 7.40 -16.26
CA HIS A 200 15.68 7.36 -14.81
C HIS A 200 15.68 5.95 -14.21
N VAL A 201 16.84 5.50 -13.74
CA VAL A 201 16.96 4.27 -12.93
C VAL A 201 16.36 4.51 -11.53
N PRO A 202 15.39 3.70 -11.07
CA PRO A 202 14.74 3.91 -9.77
C PRO A 202 15.74 3.80 -8.63
N ARG A 203 15.74 4.78 -7.72
CA ARG A 203 16.69 4.79 -6.59
C ARG A 203 16.20 3.89 -5.46
N GLY A 204 16.72 2.67 -5.39
CA GLY A 204 16.46 1.77 -4.27
C GLY A 204 17.26 0.48 -4.36
N LYS A 205 17.92 0.07 -3.26
CA LYS A 205 18.46 -1.29 -3.17
C LYS A 205 17.30 -2.26 -2.98
N ALA A 206 17.11 -3.18 -3.93
CA ALA A 206 16.28 -4.36 -3.74
C ALA A 206 16.84 -5.19 -2.59
N HIS A 207 16.03 -5.49 -1.58
CA HIS A 207 16.39 -6.47 -0.55
C HIS A 207 15.70 -7.80 -0.89
N LYS A 208 16.34 -8.93 -0.57
CA LYS A 208 15.85 -10.30 -0.85
C LYS A 208 14.40 -10.57 -0.38
N GLY A 209 13.89 -9.81 0.59
CA GLY A 209 12.50 -9.88 1.07
C GLY A 209 11.48 -9.00 0.33
N TYR A 210 11.91 -8.20 -0.66
CA TYR A 210 11.13 -7.19 -1.37
C TYR A 210 11.11 -7.42 -2.89
N SER A 211 11.37 -8.64 -3.36
CA SER A 211 11.38 -8.98 -4.79
C SER A 211 9.97 -9.19 -5.39
N GLY A 212 8.89 -9.00 -4.63
CA GLY A 212 7.55 -9.44 -5.04
C GLY A 212 7.43 -10.97 -5.14
N GLY A 213 6.43 -11.45 -5.90
CA GLY A 213 6.19 -12.86 -6.20
C GLY A 213 4.81 -13.36 -5.77
N GLU A 214 4.47 -14.59 -6.14
CA GLU A 214 3.17 -15.21 -5.80
C GLU A 214 2.97 -15.34 -4.28
N ILE A 215 1.72 -15.14 -3.85
CA ILE A 215 1.22 -15.54 -2.53
C ILE A 215 0.87 -17.02 -2.64
N LEU A 216 1.33 -17.83 -1.69
CA LEU A 216 1.10 -19.27 -1.68
C LEU A 216 0.46 -19.72 -0.36
N PRO A 217 -0.73 -20.33 -0.39
CA PRO A 217 -1.57 -20.55 -1.58
C PRO A 217 -2.09 -19.21 -2.16
N PRO A 218 -2.41 -19.14 -3.47
CA PRO A 218 -2.98 -17.94 -4.07
C PRO A 218 -4.28 -17.57 -3.34
N LEU A 219 -4.36 -16.32 -2.87
CA LEU A 219 -5.55 -15.81 -2.21
C LEU A 219 -6.63 -15.55 -3.26
N ARG A 220 -7.72 -16.31 -3.20
CA ARG A 220 -8.95 -15.98 -3.93
C ARG A 220 -9.78 -15.03 -3.07
N ALA A 221 -10.38 -14.02 -3.70
CA ALA A 221 -11.24 -13.08 -2.99
C ALA A 221 -12.34 -13.84 -2.20
N ASN A 222 -12.48 -13.51 -0.91
CA ASN A 222 -13.45 -14.08 0.03
C ASN A 222 -13.19 -15.51 0.56
N GLU A 223 -11.97 -16.05 0.45
CA GLU A 223 -11.70 -17.41 0.95
C GLU A 223 -11.20 -17.41 2.41
N HIS A 224 -12.03 -17.90 3.34
CA HIS A 224 -11.53 -18.46 4.60
C HIS A 224 -10.66 -19.67 4.27
N LEU A 225 -9.59 -19.94 5.05
CA LEU A 225 -8.81 -21.17 4.88
C LEU A 225 -9.77 -22.36 4.86
N GLN A 226 -9.89 -23.00 3.71
CA GLN A 226 -10.74 -24.16 3.56
C GLN A 226 -10.39 -25.18 4.65
N PRO A 227 -11.36 -25.79 5.33
CA PRO A 227 -11.11 -26.71 6.45
C PRO A 227 -10.06 -27.79 6.11
N GLU A 228 -10.09 -28.30 4.88
CA GLU A 228 -9.16 -29.30 4.35
C GLU A 228 -7.70 -28.80 4.32
N VAL A 229 -7.49 -27.54 3.95
CA VAL A 229 -6.15 -26.91 3.92
C VAL A 229 -5.64 -26.66 5.34
N ALA A 230 -6.53 -26.26 6.26
CA ALA A 230 -6.17 -26.11 7.68
C ALA A 230 -5.78 -27.46 8.31
N VAL A 231 -6.46 -28.55 7.95
CA VAL A 231 -6.12 -29.91 8.38
C VAL A 231 -4.75 -30.33 7.83
N ALA A 232 -4.50 -30.14 6.53
CA ALA A 232 -3.22 -30.51 5.92
C ALA A 232 -2.03 -29.75 6.54
N LEU A 233 -2.16 -28.44 6.75
CA LEU A 233 -1.15 -27.63 7.43
C LEU A 233 -0.98 -28.05 8.89
N GLY A 234 -2.07 -28.34 9.60
CA GLY A 234 -2.03 -28.85 10.97
C GLY A 234 -1.23 -30.15 11.09
N THR A 235 -1.44 -31.10 10.19
CA THR A 235 -0.72 -32.39 10.15
C THR A 235 0.78 -32.20 9.92
N GLU A 236 1.17 -31.34 8.98
CA GLU A 236 2.58 -31.06 8.71
C GLU A 236 3.27 -30.39 9.92
N LEU A 237 2.61 -29.40 10.54
CA LEU A 237 3.16 -28.74 11.72
C LEU A 237 3.24 -29.71 12.92
N LYS A 238 2.27 -30.61 13.06
CA LYS A 238 2.27 -31.68 14.07
C LYS A 238 3.47 -32.59 13.91
N SER A 239 3.76 -33.03 12.68
CA SER A 239 4.95 -33.85 12.37
C SER A 239 6.25 -33.17 12.82
N ARG A 240 6.44 -31.89 12.44
CA ARG A 240 7.64 -31.11 12.86
C ARG A 240 7.71 -30.92 14.36
N TYR A 241 6.58 -30.64 15.00
CA TYR A 241 6.51 -30.49 16.45
C TYR A 241 6.77 -31.82 17.17
N GLN A 242 6.39 -32.96 16.62
CA GLN A 242 6.73 -34.27 17.19
C GLN A 242 8.21 -34.62 16.95
N ALA A 243 8.80 -34.18 15.84
CA ALA A 243 10.19 -34.42 15.49
C ALA A 243 11.22 -33.63 16.32
N GLY A 244 10.80 -32.64 17.11
CA GLY A 244 11.70 -31.93 18.03
C GLY A 244 11.49 -30.44 18.09
N SER A 245 11.07 -29.81 16.97
CA SER A 245 10.95 -28.37 16.84
C SER A 245 9.97 -27.77 17.86
N SER A 246 10.39 -26.69 18.50
CA SER A 246 9.54 -25.89 19.37
C SER A 246 8.53 -25.07 18.56
N VAL A 247 7.44 -24.63 19.20
CA VAL A 247 6.47 -23.70 18.59
C VAL A 247 7.16 -22.43 18.07
N ARG A 248 8.23 -21.99 18.73
CA ARG A 248 8.98 -20.80 18.35
C ARG A 248 9.84 -21.04 17.11
N GLU A 249 10.57 -22.16 17.04
CA GLU A 249 11.33 -22.53 15.84
C GLU A 249 10.40 -22.74 14.65
N ILE A 250 9.27 -23.44 14.85
CA ILE A 250 8.25 -23.59 13.79
C ILE A 250 7.72 -22.22 13.35
N SER A 251 7.48 -21.29 14.28
CA SER A 251 7.07 -19.92 13.99
C SER A 251 8.12 -19.15 13.19
N ASP A 252 9.40 -19.27 13.57
CA ASP A 252 10.52 -18.58 12.93
C ASP A 252 10.81 -19.15 11.51
N GLU A 253 10.70 -20.47 11.33
CA GLU A 253 10.92 -21.16 10.05
C GLU A 253 9.76 -20.98 9.05
N THR A 254 8.52 -21.10 9.52
CA THR A 254 7.32 -21.03 8.66
C THR A 254 6.86 -19.59 8.44
N GLY A 255 7.24 -18.67 9.32
CA GLY A 255 6.74 -17.30 9.35
C GLY A 255 5.33 -17.15 9.94
N TYR A 256 4.70 -18.24 10.39
CA TYR A 256 3.43 -18.20 11.10
C TYR A 256 3.61 -17.54 12.47
N SER A 257 2.58 -16.82 12.95
CA SER A 257 2.61 -16.33 14.33
C SER A 257 2.53 -17.50 15.32
N ILE A 258 3.10 -17.34 16.51
CA ILE A 258 3.01 -18.34 17.60
C ILE A 258 1.56 -18.76 17.85
N GLN A 259 0.61 -17.83 17.77
CA GLN A 259 -0.81 -18.12 17.94
C GLN A 259 -1.38 -18.97 16.80
N ARG A 260 -0.99 -18.71 15.55
CA ARG A 260 -1.41 -19.49 14.39
C ARG A 260 -0.85 -20.91 14.43
N VAL A 261 0.43 -21.08 14.80
CA VAL A 261 1.05 -22.40 15.00
C VAL A 261 0.30 -23.18 16.07
N ARG A 262 -0.02 -22.55 17.22
CA ARG A 262 -0.80 -23.22 18.28
C ARG A 262 -2.21 -23.61 17.84
N SER A 263 -2.89 -22.74 17.10
CA SER A 263 -4.24 -23.01 16.61
C SER A 263 -4.25 -24.17 15.61
N LEU A 264 -3.27 -24.25 14.72
CA LEU A 264 -3.13 -25.37 13.77
C LEU A 264 -2.71 -26.67 14.45
N LEU A 265 -1.80 -26.63 15.43
CA LEU A 265 -1.43 -27.80 16.24
C LEU A 265 -2.61 -28.32 17.05
N ALA A 266 -3.41 -27.43 17.64
CA ALA A 266 -4.63 -27.79 18.37
C ALA A 266 -5.69 -28.37 17.44
N GLY A 267 -5.90 -27.79 16.25
CA GLY A 267 -6.80 -28.31 15.23
C GLY A 267 -6.38 -29.68 14.67
N ALA A 268 -5.10 -30.02 14.75
CA ALA A 268 -4.56 -31.35 14.42
C ALA A 268 -4.46 -32.28 15.66
N GLU A 269 -5.11 -31.93 16.77
CA GLU A 269 -5.13 -32.71 18.02
C GLU A 269 -3.71 -33.05 18.52
N THR A 270 -2.81 -32.08 18.47
CA THR A 270 -1.43 -32.23 18.96
C THR A 270 -1.38 -31.96 20.46
N SER A 271 -0.94 -32.95 21.26
CA SER A 271 -0.64 -32.75 22.68
C SER A 271 0.56 -31.82 22.85
N MET A 272 0.33 -30.63 23.39
CA MET A 272 1.39 -29.64 23.60
C MET A 272 2.33 -30.10 24.73
N ARG A 273 3.64 -30.04 24.49
CA ARG A 273 4.64 -30.31 25.53
C ARG A 273 4.45 -29.33 26.71
N PRO A 274 4.68 -29.75 27.95
CA PRO A 274 4.63 -28.87 29.11
C PRO A 274 5.52 -27.65 28.89
N ARG A 275 5.07 -26.47 29.35
CA ARG A 275 5.93 -25.28 29.37
C ARG A 275 7.08 -25.53 30.36
N GLY A 276 8.23 -25.95 29.85
CA GLY A 276 9.45 -26.02 30.64
C GLY A 276 9.88 -24.61 31.05
N ARG A 277 9.70 -24.28 32.33
CA ARG A 277 10.59 -23.33 33.00
C ARG A 277 11.93 -24.05 33.05
N ARG A 278 12.93 -23.62 32.27
CA ARG A 278 14.30 -24.06 32.52
C ARG A 278 14.63 -23.58 33.93
N GLY A 279 14.66 -24.51 34.87
CA GLY A 279 15.25 -24.28 36.19
C GLY A 279 16.72 -23.96 35.98
N SER A 280 17.15 -22.86 36.57
CA SER A 280 18.49 -22.73 37.14
C SER A 280 18.59 -23.63 38.35
#